data_AF-A0A222FL58-F1
#
_entry.id   AF-A0A222FL58-F1
#
_cell.length_a   1.000
_cell.length_b   1.000
_cell.length_c   1.000
_cell.angle_alpha   90.00
_cell.angle_beta   90.00
_cell.angle_gamma   90.00
#
_symmetry.space_group_name_H-M   'P 1'
#
loop_
_entity.id
_entity.type
_entity.pdbx_description
1 polymer ?
#
loop_
_entity_poly.entity_id
_entity_poly.type
_entity_poly.pdbx_seq_one_letter_code
_entity_poly.pdbx_strand_id
1 'polypeptide(L)'
;MTDRYTIAAQAFSIAWLCQPHLHMLAEHRQLDIQPYTKLLNKTQSWLQGELKSGTNLQRFFEAFADWREQLTFEDTLADSIADLSNAALFCATEACLAEANEEEWQLLCQFLQQLQHTEGLDGSGLEQYWQELTQELLATLPEQVQRPLPKDFFLTLRQQPITPFGVDLQD
;
A
#
# COMPACT_ATOMS: atom_id res chain seq x y z
N MET A 1 -3.91 13.55 -15.82
CA MET A 1 -3.19 13.70 -14.55
C MET A 1 -4.00 13.00 -13.51
N THR A 2 -3.43 11.96 -12.93
CA THR A 2 -4.06 11.23 -11.83
C THR A 2 -3.88 12.11 -10.60
N ASP A 3 -4.96 12.53 -9.95
CA ASP A 3 -4.79 13.41 -8.79
C ASP A 3 -4.07 12.70 -7.65
N ARG A 4 -3.40 13.47 -6.79
CA ARG A 4 -2.56 12.94 -5.71
C ARG A 4 -3.32 12.02 -4.75
N TYR A 5 -4.61 12.25 -4.52
CA TYR A 5 -5.39 11.41 -3.61
C TYR A 5 -5.87 10.14 -4.29
N THR A 6 -6.02 10.12 -5.62
CA THR A 6 -6.19 8.89 -6.38
C THR A 6 -4.93 8.02 -6.32
N ILE A 7 -3.73 8.61 -6.45
CA ILE A 7 -2.47 7.87 -6.25
C ILE A 7 -2.35 7.39 -4.80
N ALA A 8 -2.61 8.28 -3.83
CA ALA A 8 -2.55 7.94 -2.41
C ALA A 8 -3.50 6.77 -2.07
N ALA A 9 -4.73 6.75 -2.61
CA ALA A 9 -5.69 5.69 -2.40
C ALA A 9 -5.22 4.34 -2.95
N GLN A 10 -4.73 4.32 -4.19
CA GLN A 10 -4.28 3.08 -4.83
C GLN A 10 -3.01 2.54 -4.18
N ALA A 11 -2.00 3.38 -3.94
CA ALA A 11 -0.77 2.98 -3.25
C ALA A 11 -1.07 2.52 -1.81
N PHE A 12 -1.99 3.19 -1.10
CA PHE A 12 -2.43 2.75 0.21
C PHE A 12 -3.10 1.36 0.15
N SER A 13 -3.87 1.07 -0.90
CA SER A 13 -4.52 -0.23 -1.08
C SER A 13 -3.50 -1.35 -1.24
N ILE A 14 -2.42 -1.13 -2.01
CA ILE A 14 -1.31 -2.08 -2.14
C ILE A 14 -0.68 -2.33 -0.76
N ALA A 15 -0.30 -1.27 -0.03
CA ALA A 15 0.30 -1.40 1.29
C ALA A 15 -0.61 -2.12 2.31
N TRP A 16 -1.90 -1.81 2.29
CA TRP A 16 -2.89 -2.44 3.17
C TRP A 16 -3.02 -3.94 2.89
N LEU A 17 -3.23 -4.31 1.62
CA LEU A 17 -3.44 -5.70 1.24
C LEU A 17 -2.14 -6.53 1.32
N CYS A 18 -0.97 -5.90 1.20
CA CYS A 18 0.31 -6.58 1.35
C CYS A 18 0.80 -6.65 2.80
N GLN A 19 0.12 -5.99 3.75
CA GLN A 19 0.46 -6.01 5.17
C GLN A 19 0.67 -7.43 5.74
N PRO A 20 -0.13 -8.46 5.42
CA PRO A 20 0.09 -9.82 5.94
C PRO A 20 1.43 -10.41 5.51
N HIS A 21 1.90 -10.13 4.29
CA HIS A 21 3.22 -10.60 3.82
C HIS A 21 4.35 -10.04 4.66
N LEU A 22 4.26 -8.75 4.99
CA LEU A 22 5.21 -8.12 5.90
C LEU A 22 5.12 -8.70 7.33
N HIS A 23 3.93 -9.07 7.81
CA HIS A 23 3.77 -9.71 9.12
C HIS A 23 4.41 -11.10 9.13
N MET A 24 4.16 -11.94 8.13
CA MET A 24 4.78 -13.25 8.00
C MET A 24 6.31 -13.16 7.95
N LEU A 25 6.85 -12.21 7.18
CA LEU A 25 8.30 -11.97 7.12
C LEU A 25 8.84 -11.50 8.49
N ALA A 26 8.11 -10.59 9.15
CA ALA A 26 8.50 -10.07 10.45
C ALA A 26 8.51 -11.14 11.54
N GLU A 27 7.54 -12.04 11.55
CA GLU A 27 7.52 -13.19 12.44
C GLU A 27 8.71 -14.13 12.18
N HIS A 28 8.98 -14.43 10.90
CA HIS A 28 10.08 -15.31 10.53
C HIS A 28 11.45 -14.75 10.93
N ARG A 29 11.64 -13.44 10.76
CA ARG A 29 12.92 -12.75 10.97
C ARG A 29 13.03 -11.98 12.29
N GLN A 30 12.00 -12.03 13.13
CA GLN A 30 11.91 -11.26 14.39
C GLN A 30 12.09 -9.75 14.17
N LEU A 31 11.52 -9.22 13.09
CA LEU A 31 11.59 -7.79 12.75
C LEU A 31 10.53 -7.00 13.52
N ASP A 32 10.91 -5.84 14.08
CA ASP A 32 9.92 -4.90 14.62
C ASP A 32 9.31 -4.05 13.49
N ILE A 33 8.07 -4.37 13.12
CA ILE A 33 7.30 -3.64 12.09
C ILE A 33 6.36 -2.57 12.69
N GLN A 34 6.60 -2.13 13.92
CA GLN A 34 5.86 -1.02 14.52
C GLN A 34 5.86 0.25 13.68
N PRO A 35 7.01 0.69 13.11
CA PRO A 35 7.04 1.91 12.28
C PRO A 35 6.10 1.82 11.07
N TYR A 36 6.11 0.69 10.36
CA TYR A 36 5.17 0.39 9.28
C TYR A 36 3.72 0.47 9.76
N THR A 37 3.38 -0.28 10.80
CA THR A 37 2.00 -0.39 11.30
C THR A 37 1.46 0.96 11.80
N LYS A 38 2.31 1.76 12.46
CA LYS A 38 1.95 3.12 12.89
C LYS A 38 1.69 4.03 11.70
N LEU A 39 2.58 4.01 10.70
CA LEU A 39 2.41 4.87 9.54
C LEU A 39 1.16 4.48 8.75
N LEU A 40 0.95 3.19 8.47
CA LEU A 40 -0.24 2.69 7.76
C LEU A 40 -1.54 3.20 8.41
N ASN A 41 -1.65 3.07 9.72
CA ASN A 41 -2.81 3.57 10.47
C ASN A 41 -2.97 5.11 10.39
N LYS A 42 -1.86 5.85 10.40
CA LYS A 42 -1.88 7.32 10.31
C LYS A 42 -2.22 7.81 8.91
N THR A 43 -1.72 7.13 7.88
CA THR A 43 -2.07 7.38 6.49
C THR A 43 -3.55 7.06 6.26
N GLN A 44 -4.07 5.95 6.78
CA GLN A 44 -5.51 5.68 6.75
C GLN A 44 -6.31 6.78 7.46
N SER A 45 -5.92 7.14 8.69
CA SER A 45 -6.59 8.20 9.46
C SER A 45 -6.60 9.54 8.71
N TRP A 46 -5.52 9.84 7.97
CA TRP A 46 -5.43 11.04 7.13
C TRP A 46 -6.38 10.98 5.94
N LEU A 47 -6.41 9.86 5.23
CA LEU A 47 -7.30 9.63 4.09
C LEU A 47 -8.78 9.64 4.52
N GLN A 48 -9.10 9.13 5.71
CA GLN A 48 -10.44 9.22 6.33
C GLN A 48 -10.77 10.63 6.84
N GLY A 49 -9.79 11.53 6.86
CA GLY A 49 -9.92 12.88 7.39
C GLY A 49 -9.99 12.94 8.92
N GLU A 50 -9.72 11.86 9.65
CA GLU A 50 -9.68 11.83 11.11
C GLU A 50 -8.42 12.52 11.64
N LEU A 51 -7.28 12.32 10.96
CA LEU A 51 -6.03 13.01 11.27
C LEU A 51 -5.97 14.36 10.54
N LYS A 52 -6.00 15.46 11.31
CA LYS A 52 -5.98 16.82 10.75
C LYS A 52 -4.57 17.43 10.61
N SER A 53 -3.61 16.98 11.43
CA SER A 53 -2.27 17.56 11.51
C SER A 53 -1.32 16.90 10.51
N GLY A 54 -0.88 17.66 9.49
CA GLY A 54 0.12 17.21 8.51
C GLY A 54 1.48 16.96 9.16
N THR A 55 1.90 17.83 10.09
CA THR A 55 3.13 17.65 10.88
C THR A 55 3.12 16.36 11.67
N ASN A 56 1.96 15.93 12.20
CA ASN A 56 1.88 14.66 12.90
C ASN A 56 2.07 13.48 11.95
N LEU A 57 1.46 13.52 10.75
CA LEU A 57 1.68 12.49 9.72
C LEU A 57 3.16 12.45 9.29
N GLN A 58 3.76 13.62 9.01
CA GLN A 58 5.17 13.79 8.65
C GLN A 58 6.10 13.11 9.66
N ARG A 59 5.88 13.30 10.96
CA ARG A 59 6.70 12.66 12.00
C ARG A 59 6.68 11.13 11.94
N PHE A 60 5.51 10.53 11.67
CA PHE A 60 5.43 9.07 11.51
C PHE A 60 6.04 8.61 10.20
N PHE A 61 5.98 9.45 9.16
CA PHE A 61 6.60 9.18 7.87
C PHE A 61 8.13 9.14 7.97
N GLU A 62 8.73 10.12 8.65
CA GLU A 62 10.18 10.17 8.91
C GLU A 62 10.64 8.94 9.73
N ALA A 63 9.93 8.62 10.81
CA ALA A 63 10.27 7.44 11.62
C ALA A 63 10.16 6.11 10.85
N PHE A 64 9.23 6.04 9.88
CA PHE A 64 9.12 4.90 8.97
C PHE A 64 10.26 4.87 7.95
N ALA A 65 10.64 6.02 7.37
CA ALA A 65 11.75 6.11 6.42
C ALA A 65 13.07 5.67 7.07
N ASP A 66 13.39 6.21 8.25
CA ASP A 66 14.58 5.85 9.03
C ASP A 66 14.63 4.34 9.34
N TRP A 67 13.46 3.74 9.63
CA TRP A 67 13.35 2.31 9.87
C TRP A 67 13.52 1.48 8.59
N ARG A 68 12.90 1.91 7.48
CA ARG A 68 12.98 1.23 6.18
C ARG A 68 14.43 1.18 5.70
N GLU A 69 15.21 2.24 5.89
CA GLU A 69 16.63 2.29 5.51
C GLU A 69 17.51 1.27 6.26
N GLN A 70 17.06 0.77 7.41
CA GLN A 70 17.76 -0.24 8.20
C GLN A 70 17.41 -1.66 7.78
N LEU A 71 16.37 -1.86 6.96
CA LEU A 71 15.97 -3.17 6.49
C LEU A 71 16.99 -3.70 5.49
N THR A 72 17.36 -4.96 5.66
CA THR A 72 18.13 -5.71 4.66
C THR A 72 17.20 -6.72 4.03
N PHE A 73 16.97 -6.56 2.73
CA PHE A 73 16.21 -7.52 1.94
C PHE A 73 17.16 -8.51 1.27
N GLU A 74 16.77 -9.77 1.29
CA GLU A 74 17.39 -10.84 0.51
C GLU A 74 16.72 -10.93 -0.88
N ASP A 75 17.34 -11.66 -1.81
CA ASP A 75 16.78 -11.88 -3.15
C ASP A 75 15.72 -13.01 -3.13
N THR A 76 14.63 -12.78 -2.38
CA THR A 76 13.49 -13.70 -2.29
C THR A 76 12.18 -13.01 -2.67
N LEU A 77 11.18 -13.81 -3.07
CA LEU A 77 9.85 -13.29 -3.34
C LEU A 77 9.21 -12.64 -2.09
N ALA A 78 9.41 -13.24 -0.91
CA ALA A 78 8.85 -12.71 0.34
C ALA A 78 9.45 -11.32 0.68
N ASP A 79 10.76 -11.17 0.52
CA ASP A 79 11.45 -9.88 0.63
C ASP A 79 10.93 -8.86 -0.37
N SER A 80 10.77 -9.28 -1.62
CA SER A 80 10.35 -8.37 -2.69
C SER A 80 8.91 -7.88 -2.49
N ILE A 81 8.01 -8.74 -2.02
CA ILE A 81 6.64 -8.34 -1.65
C ILE A 81 6.65 -7.39 -0.44
N ALA A 82 7.53 -7.63 0.54
CA ALA A 82 7.69 -6.73 1.67
C ALA A 82 8.25 -5.35 1.25
N ASP A 83 9.22 -5.29 0.33
CA ASP A 83 9.71 -4.03 -0.23
C ASP A 83 8.62 -3.32 -1.04
N LEU A 84 7.83 -4.04 -1.85
CA LEU A 84 6.67 -3.47 -2.53
C LEU A 84 5.70 -2.83 -1.52
N SER A 85 5.38 -3.53 -0.43
CA SER A 85 4.48 -3.03 0.62
C SER A 85 5.02 -1.74 1.25
N ASN A 86 6.34 -1.68 1.51
CA ASN A 86 7.02 -0.49 2.03
C ASN A 86 7.04 0.66 1.03
N ALA A 87 7.37 0.39 -0.23
CA ALA A 87 7.38 1.38 -1.31
C ALA A 87 5.97 1.96 -1.55
N ALA A 88 4.95 1.12 -1.48
CA ALA A 88 3.56 1.52 -1.60
C ALA A 88 3.12 2.43 -0.44
N LEU A 89 3.47 2.09 0.80
CA LEU A 89 3.15 2.93 1.95
C LEU A 89 3.88 4.28 1.89
N PHE A 90 5.13 4.27 1.41
CA PHE A 90 5.91 5.48 1.19
C PHE A 90 5.22 6.40 0.18
N CYS A 91 4.95 5.88 -1.02
CA CYS A 91 4.27 6.60 -2.11
C CYS A 91 2.90 7.15 -1.68
N ALA A 92 2.11 6.33 -0.98
CA ALA A 92 0.80 6.73 -0.46
C ALA A 92 0.89 7.92 0.50
N THR A 93 1.86 7.88 1.40
CA THR A 93 2.04 8.89 2.44
C THR A 93 2.64 10.17 1.86
N GLU A 94 3.58 10.07 0.93
CA GLU A 94 4.14 11.22 0.21
C GLU A 94 3.06 11.95 -0.58
N ALA A 95 2.24 11.23 -1.35
CA ALA A 95 1.10 11.80 -2.07
C ALA A 95 0.05 12.45 -1.14
N CYS A 96 -0.02 12.01 0.13
CA CYS A 96 -0.85 12.66 1.15
C CYS A 96 -0.28 13.99 1.65
N LEU A 97 1.05 14.11 1.74
CA LEU A 97 1.77 15.23 2.33
C LEU A 97 2.14 16.31 1.30
N ALA A 98 2.48 15.90 0.09
CA ALA A 98 3.01 16.73 -0.99
C ALA A 98 2.17 16.58 -2.27
N GLU A 99 2.74 16.99 -3.41
CA GLU A 99 2.21 16.66 -4.73
C GLU A 99 2.52 15.20 -5.08
N ALA A 100 1.68 14.58 -5.89
CA ALA A 100 1.94 13.21 -6.34
C ALA A 100 3.13 13.15 -7.30
N ASN A 101 3.95 12.11 -7.13
CA ASN A 101 4.95 11.73 -8.11
C ASN A 101 4.38 10.63 -9.03
N GLU A 102 3.89 11.03 -10.21
CA GLU A 102 3.30 10.08 -11.17
C GLU A 102 4.32 9.05 -11.68
N GLU A 103 5.62 9.41 -11.78
CA GLU A 103 6.67 8.50 -12.25
C GLU A 103 6.95 7.40 -11.21
N GLU A 104 7.06 7.75 -9.94
CA GLU A 104 7.22 6.78 -8.85
C GLU A 104 6.01 5.86 -8.73
N TRP A 105 4.80 6.40 -8.91
CA TRP A 105 3.59 5.57 -8.97
C TRP A 105 3.64 4.56 -10.12
N GLN A 106 4.08 4.98 -11.31
CA GLN A 106 4.23 4.07 -12.45
C GLN A 106 5.27 2.98 -12.18
N LEU A 107 6.40 3.32 -11.56
CA LEU A 107 7.42 2.34 -11.17
C LEU A 107 6.87 1.33 -10.16
N LEU A 108 6.07 1.78 -9.18
CA LEU A 108 5.42 0.91 -8.21
C LEU A 108 4.44 -0.07 -8.88
N CYS A 109 3.63 0.39 -9.83
CA CYS A 109 2.73 -0.46 -10.62
C CYS A 109 3.50 -1.51 -11.41
N GLN A 110 4.61 -1.12 -12.06
CA GLN A 110 5.48 -2.06 -12.78
C GLN A 110 6.09 -3.08 -11.82
N PHE A 111 6.51 -2.66 -10.63
CA PHE A 111 7.08 -3.56 -9.63
C PHE A 111 6.06 -4.60 -9.15
N LEU A 112 4.83 -4.18 -8.84
CA LEU A 112 3.73 -5.10 -8.53
C LEU A 112 3.50 -6.12 -9.66
N GLN A 113 3.39 -5.65 -10.91
CA GLN A 113 3.15 -6.52 -12.05
C GLN A 113 4.29 -7.54 -12.25
N GLN A 114 5.55 -7.10 -12.11
CA GLN A 114 6.70 -7.99 -12.17
C GLN A 114 6.65 -9.08 -11.10
N LEU A 115 6.31 -8.71 -9.86
CA LEU A 115 6.21 -9.69 -8.78
C LEU A 115 5.08 -10.69 -9.00
N GLN A 116 3.93 -10.26 -9.50
CA GLN A 116 2.83 -11.17 -9.85
C GLN A 116 3.24 -12.20 -10.89
N HIS A 117 4.17 -11.86 -11.80
CA HIS A 117 4.69 -12.75 -12.83
C HIS A 117 5.92 -13.57 -12.41
N THR A 118 6.25 -13.59 -11.12
CA THR A 118 7.32 -14.46 -10.60
C THR A 118 6.95 -15.93 -10.78
N GLU A 119 7.94 -16.77 -11.13
CA GLU A 119 7.74 -18.21 -11.29
C GLU A 119 7.12 -18.83 -10.03
N GLY A 120 6.05 -19.60 -10.20
CA GLY A 120 5.30 -20.22 -9.10
C GLY A 120 4.00 -19.51 -8.72
N LEU A 121 3.72 -18.33 -9.29
CA LEU A 121 2.45 -17.62 -9.14
C LEU A 121 1.56 -17.72 -10.39
N ASP A 122 0.25 -17.55 -10.21
CA ASP A 122 -0.71 -17.36 -11.32
C ASP A 122 -0.70 -15.90 -11.78
N GLY A 123 0.38 -15.48 -12.45
CA GLY A 123 0.59 -14.07 -12.78
C GLY A 123 -0.54 -13.43 -13.58
N SER A 124 -1.16 -14.15 -14.52
CA SER A 124 -2.30 -13.64 -15.27
C SER A 124 -3.56 -13.51 -14.41
N GLY A 125 -3.86 -14.49 -13.56
CA GLY A 125 -5.00 -14.42 -12.65
C GLY A 125 -4.84 -13.32 -11.59
N LEU A 126 -3.63 -13.16 -11.04
CA LEU A 126 -3.31 -12.13 -10.05
C LEU A 126 -3.34 -10.72 -10.65
N GLU A 127 -2.81 -10.54 -11.86
CA GLU A 127 -2.90 -9.25 -12.57
C GLU A 127 -4.37 -8.90 -12.84
N GLN A 128 -5.16 -9.85 -13.35
CA GLN A 128 -6.59 -9.63 -13.60
C GLN A 128 -7.34 -9.27 -12.30
N TYR A 129 -7.10 -10.01 -11.21
CA TYR A 129 -7.67 -9.70 -9.91
C TYR A 129 -7.34 -8.29 -9.45
N TRP A 130 -6.07 -7.88 -9.57
CA TRP A 130 -5.64 -6.53 -9.18
C TRP A 130 -6.31 -5.44 -10.04
N GLN A 131 -6.45 -5.68 -11.35
CA GLN A 131 -7.13 -4.75 -12.24
C GLN A 131 -8.62 -4.60 -11.89
N GLU A 132 -9.33 -5.70 -11.64
CA GLU A 132 -10.73 -5.71 -11.23
C GLU A 132 -10.94 -5.00 -9.88
N LEU A 133 -10.11 -5.33 -8.89
CA LEU A 133 -10.13 -4.68 -7.58
C LEU A 133 -9.86 -3.18 -7.67
N THR A 134 -8.86 -2.78 -8.46
CA THR A 134 -8.55 -1.36 -8.64
C THR A 134 -9.72 -0.62 -9.27
N GLN A 135 -10.40 -1.21 -10.26
CA GLN A 135 -11.61 -0.64 -10.84
C GLN A 135 -12.73 -0.51 -9.80
N GLU A 136 -12.95 -1.54 -8.98
CA GLU A 136 -13.95 -1.52 -7.91
C GLU A 136 -13.67 -0.41 -6.89
N LEU A 137 -12.42 -0.31 -6.42
CA LEU A 137 -11.99 0.72 -5.47
C LEU A 137 -12.14 2.12 -6.06
N LEU A 138 -11.69 2.34 -7.29
CA LEU A 138 -11.79 3.64 -7.96
C LEU A 138 -13.25 4.04 -8.24
N ALA A 139 -14.14 3.08 -8.49
CA ALA A 139 -15.57 3.34 -8.66
C ALA A 139 -16.23 3.89 -7.39
N THR A 140 -15.63 3.68 -6.21
CA THR A 140 -16.10 4.30 -4.96
C THR A 140 -15.70 5.77 -4.82
N LEU A 141 -14.71 6.23 -5.59
CA LEU A 141 -14.16 7.58 -5.49
C LEU A 141 -14.93 8.57 -6.39
N PRO A 142 -15.05 9.84 -5.97
CA PRO A 142 -15.61 10.89 -6.82
C PRO A 142 -14.67 11.24 -7.98
N GLU A 143 -15.19 11.90 -9.03
CA GLU A 143 -14.40 12.35 -10.19
C GLU A 143 -13.22 13.24 -9.80
N GLN A 144 -13.40 14.11 -8.81
CA GLN A 144 -12.32 14.88 -8.20
C GLN A 144 -12.01 14.31 -6.80
N VAL A 145 -10.97 13.49 -6.71
CA VAL A 145 -10.62 12.83 -5.45
C VAL A 145 -9.96 13.84 -4.50
N GLN A 146 -10.49 13.88 -3.29
CA GLN A 146 -9.98 14.70 -2.20
C GLN A 146 -10.22 13.99 -0.88
N ARG A 147 -9.43 14.31 0.13
CA ARG A 147 -9.74 13.87 1.50
C ARG A 147 -10.98 14.63 2.04
N PRO A 148 -11.83 14.00 2.86
CA PRO A 148 -11.81 12.58 3.22
C PRO A 148 -12.26 11.68 2.06
N LEU A 149 -11.63 10.51 1.93
CA LEU A 149 -12.10 9.48 1.01
C LEU A 149 -13.44 8.90 1.51
N PRO A 150 -14.30 8.42 0.59
CA PRO A 150 -15.57 7.77 0.96
C PRO A 150 -15.38 6.56 1.87
N LYS A 151 -16.35 6.32 2.77
CA LYS A 151 -16.31 5.14 3.66
C LYS A 151 -16.31 3.84 2.87
N ASP A 152 -17.05 3.81 1.76
CA ASP A 152 -17.21 2.62 0.92
C ASP A 152 -15.87 2.15 0.36
N PHE A 153 -14.96 3.05 0.01
CA PHE A 153 -13.57 2.71 -0.37
C PHE A 153 -12.90 1.79 0.65
N PHE A 154 -12.94 2.16 1.94
CA PHE A 154 -12.30 1.38 3.01
C PHE A 154 -13.06 0.09 3.34
N LEU A 155 -14.39 0.09 3.15
CA LEU A 155 -15.20 -1.11 3.30
C LEU A 155 -14.87 -2.13 2.22
N THR A 156 -14.85 -1.72 0.95
CA THR A 156 -14.44 -2.53 -0.20
C THR A 156 -13.04 -3.08 0.01
N LEU A 157 -12.07 -2.23 0.42
CA LEU A 157 -10.70 -2.67 0.68
C LEU A 157 -10.61 -3.73 1.79
N ARG A 158 -11.39 -3.59 2.86
CA ARG A 158 -11.40 -4.54 3.99
C ARG A 158 -12.10 -5.86 3.66
N GLN A 159 -13.04 -5.85 2.72
CA GLN A 159 -13.81 -7.03 2.33
C GLN A 159 -13.05 -7.95 1.38
N GLN A 160 -11.86 -7.56 0.92
CA GLN A 160 -11.07 -8.37 0.01
C GLN A 160 -10.68 -9.69 0.67
N PRO A 161 -10.92 -10.83 0.01
CA PRO A 161 -10.65 -12.14 0.58
C PRO A 161 -9.17 -12.51 0.48
N ILE A 162 -8.44 -11.94 -0.49
CA ILE A 162 -7.05 -12.30 -0.78
C ILE A 162 -6.18 -11.07 -1.04
N THR A 163 -4.87 -11.22 -0.84
CA THR A 163 -3.87 -10.22 -1.25
C THR A 163 -3.69 -10.21 -2.77
N PRO A 164 -3.02 -9.20 -3.36
CA PRO A 164 -2.59 -9.20 -4.77
C PRO A 164 -1.66 -10.35 -5.19
N PHE A 165 -1.30 -11.23 -4.24
CA PHE A 165 -0.41 -12.37 -4.38
C PHE A 165 -1.08 -13.69 -3.96
N GLY A 166 -2.41 -13.69 -3.76
CA GLY A 166 -3.19 -14.91 -3.54
C GLY A 166 -3.15 -15.49 -2.12
N VAL A 167 -2.70 -14.72 -1.12
CA VAL A 167 -2.78 -15.12 0.29
C VAL A 167 -4.14 -14.73 0.87
N ASP A 168 -4.81 -15.64 1.57
CA ASP A 168 -6.09 -15.37 2.22
C ASP A 168 -5.95 -14.36 3.37
N LEU A 169 -6.93 -13.45 3.46
CA LEU A 169 -7.03 -12.41 4.49
C LEU A 169 -8.01 -12.77 5.61
N GLN A 170 -8.66 -13.94 5.54
CA GLN A 170 -9.76 -14.36 6.42
C GLN A 170 -9.39 -15.45 7.43
N ASP A 171 -8.14 -15.49 7.89
CA ASP A 171 -7.73 -16.33 9.03
C ASP A 171 -8.21 -15.77 10.38
#